data_AF-J9C5E5-F1
#
_entry.id   AF-J9C5E5-F1
#
_cell.length_a   1.000
_cell.length_b   1.000
_cell.length_c   1.000
_cell.angle_alpha   90.00
_cell.angle_beta   90.00
_cell.angle_gamma   90.00
#
_symmetry.space_group_name_H-M   'P 1'
#
loop_
_entity.id
_entity.type
_entity.pdbx_description
1 polymer ?
#
loop_
_entity_poly.entity_id
_entity_poly.type
_entity_poly.pdbx_seq_one_letter_code
_entity_poly.pdbx_strand_id
1 'polypeptide(L)'
;PALVDRGRDCAIEVFDDPQEAAREHRKGLLRLFRLTLREQVRFVERSVRDLGRVQMQAQMVPGLAALFESAESLATEVADCALMATALADPRPTDEASFRERREDVKGRLTLVAGEISRLLIEIVTQSASIPSKLKKLSDEKALVSDIETQLRTLFTVHFLTTVPLSQLTHYPRYLKAIQYRLDRYRDDPARDAQRQREIERLTVPLNRAIADRRGQPDARLD
;
A
#
# COMPACT_ATOMS: atom_id res chain seq x y z
N PRO A 1 -21.92 -3.97 -16.55
CA PRO A 1 -22.37 -4.49 -15.23
C PRO A 1 -21.14 -4.77 -14.34
N ALA A 2 -21.27 -4.61 -13.04
CA ALA A 2 -20.21 -4.81 -12.06
C ALA A 2 -20.78 -5.42 -10.78
N LEU A 3 -19.91 -6.08 -10.02
CA LEU A 3 -20.25 -6.61 -8.71
C LEU A 3 -19.94 -5.51 -7.70
N VAL A 4 -20.91 -5.10 -6.88
CA VAL A 4 -20.78 -3.98 -5.95
C VAL A 4 -20.79 -4.50 -4.52
N ASP A 5 -19.91 -3.96 -3.69
CA ASP A 5 -19.85 -4.25 -2.26
C ASP A 5 -21.02 -3.56 -1.52
N ARG A 6 -21.89 -4.34 -0.87
CA ARG A 6 -22.98 -3.85 0.01
C ARG A 6 -22.71 -4.13 1.50
N GLY A 7 -21.48 -4.48 1.83
CA GLY A 7 -20.98 -4.77 3.18
C GLY A 7 -21.30 -6.18 3.66
N ARG A 8 -22.59 -6.56 3.67
CA ARG A 8 -23.06 -7.89 4.12
C ARG A 8 -23.24 -8.88 2.97
N ASP A 9 -23.40 -8.37 1.77
CA ASP A 9 -23.60 -9.11 0.53
C ASP A 9 -22.96 -8.33 -0.64
N CYS A 10 -23.08 -8.89 -1.84
CA CYS A 10 -22.70 -8.21 -3.08
C CYS A 10 -23.91 -8.13 -4.01
N ALA A 11 -24.02 -7.03 -4.76
CA ALA A 11 -25.08 -6.82 -5.75
C ALA A 11 -24.49 -6.69 -7.15
N ILE A 12 -25.29 -6.93 -8.19
CA ILE A 12 -24.90 -6.61 -9.57
C ILE A 12 -25.54 -5.29 -9.96
N GLU A 13 -24.72 -4.34 -10.41
CA GLU A 13 -25.17 -3.01 -10.84
C GLU A 13 -24.61 -2.67 -12.22
N VAL A 14 -25.28 -1.75 -12.92
CA VAL A 14 -24.86 -1.27 -14.23
C VAL A 14 -24.31 0.14 -14.05
N PHE A 15 -23.18 0.41 -14.71
CA PHE A 15 -22.47 1.67 -14.68
C PHE A 15 -22.32 2.18 -16.11
N ASP A 16 -22.38 3.49 -16.29
CA ASP A 16 -22.21 4.14 -17.59
C ASP A 16 -20.73 4.23 -17.99
N ASP A 17 -19.83 4.39 -17.01
CA ASP A 17 -18.38 4.39 -17.22
C ASP A 17 -17.78 2.98 -17.00
N PRO A 18 -17.17 2.37 -18.03
CA PRO A 18 -16.47 1.08 -17.91
C PRO A 18 -15.35 1.08 -16.86
N GLN A 19 -14.67 2.20 -16.64
CA GLN A 19 -13.59 2.29 -15.66
C GLN A 19 -14.15 2.28 -14.23
N GLU A 20 -15.24 3.01 -14.00
CA GLU A 20 -15.98 2.94 -12.74
C GLU A 20 -16.50 1.54 -12.49
N ALA A 21 -17.10 0.90 -13.50
CA ALA A 21 -17.55 -0.48 -13.42
C ALA A 21 -16.40 -1.42 -12.99
N ALA A 22 -15.20 -1.28 -13.57
CA ALA A 22 -14.06 -2.12 -13.24
C ALA A 22 -13.54 -1.88 -11.81
N ARG A 23 -13.53 -0.62 -11.34
CA ARG A 23 -13.13 -0.27 -9.96
C ARG A 23 -14.10 -0.86 -8.94
N GLU A 24 -15.40 -0.68 -9.15
CA GLU A 24 -16.42 -1.21 -8.25
C GLU A 24 -16.48 -2.74 -8.31
N HIS A 25 -16.37 -3.33 -9.50
CA HIS A 25 -16.28 -4.79 -9.66
C HIS A 25 -15.11 -5.39 -8.88
N ARG A 26 -13.94 -4.73 -8.86
CA ARG A 26 -12.79 -5.18 -8.06
C ARG A 26 -13.11 -5.19 -6.57
N LYS A 27 -13.78 -4.15 -6.05
CA LYS A 27 -14.20 -4.08 -4.64
C LYS A 27 -15.25 -5.13 -4.31
N GLY A 28 -16.27 -5.29 -5.15
CA GLY A 28 -17.30 -6.30 -4.96
C GLY A 28 -16.75 -7.72 -5.01
N LEU A 29 -15.76 -7.99 -5.86
CA LEU A 29 -15.10 -9.30 -5.93
C LEU A 29 -14.28 -9.58 -4.67
N LEU A 30 -13.53 -8.58 -4.16
CA LEU A 30 -12.86 -8.68 -2.87
C LEU A 30 -13.86 -8.99 -1.73
N ARG A 31 -15.00 -8.29 -1.70
CA ARG A 31 -16.07 -8.57 -0.74
C ARG A 31 -16.59 -10.00 -0.86
N LEU A 32 -16.84 -10.47 -2.09
CA LEU A 32 -17.34 -11.83 -2.32
C LEU A 32 -16.35 -12.90 -1.80
N PHE A 33 -15.04 -12.70 -2.02
CA PHE A 33 -14.02 -13.57 -1.42
C PHE A 33 -14.01 -13.46 0.12
N ARG A 34 -14.09 -12.26 0.71
CA ARG A 34 -14.19 -12.11 2.17
C ARG A 34 -15.40 -12.85 2.75
N LEU A 35 -16.56 -12.78 2.08
CA LEU A 35 -17.80 -13.43 2.51
C LEU A 35 -17.77 -14.96 2.39
N THR A 36 -17.01 -15.49 1.42
CA THR A 36 -16.91 -16.94 1.19
C THR A 36 -15.74 -17.58 1.94
N LEU A 37 -14.72 -16.81 2.32
CA LEU A 37 -13.53 -17.25 3.06
C LEU A 37 -13.48 -16.68 4.50
N ARG A 38 -14.64 -16.45 5.12
CA ARG A 38 -14.75 -15.76 6.42
C ARG A 38 -13.90 -16.39 7.52
N GLU A 39 -13.82 -17.72 7.55
CA GLU A 39 -13.03 -18.43 8.56
C GLU A 39 -11.53 -18.21 8.37
N GLN A 40 -11.05 -18.28 7.12
CA GLN A 40 -9.65 -18.08 6.78
C GLN A 40 -9.22 -16.62 7.01
N VAL A 41 -10.06 -15.66 6.61
CA VAL A 41 -9.84 -14.24 6.88
C VAL A 41 -9.76 -13.97 8.38
N ARG A 42 -10.73 -14.47 9.17
CA ARG A 42 -10.70 -14.35 10.64
C ARG A 42 -9.49 -15.03 11.27
N PHE A 43 -9.03 -16.15 10.69
CA PHE A 43 -7.81 -16.80 11.14
C PHE A 43 -6.59 -15.90 10.92
N VAL A 44 -6.41 -15.37 9.70
CA VAL A 44 -5.35 -14.41 9.37
C VAL A 44 -5.38 -13.21 10.30
N GLU A 45 -6.53 -12.56 10.47
CA GLU A 45 -6.70 -11.39 11.34
C GLU A 45 -6.30 -11.68 12.80
N ARG A 46 -6.53 -12.91 13.28
CA ARG A 46 -6.08 -13.35 14.63
C ARG A 46 -4.63 -13.77 14.69
N SER A 47 -4.05 -14.27 13.60
CA SER A 47 -2.66 -14.73 13.55
C SER A 47 -1.66 -13.57 13.51
N VAL A 48 -2.09 -12.38 13.04
CA VAL A 48 -1.23 -11.20 12.93
C VAL A 48 -1.31 -10.27 14.16
N ARG A 49 -1.62 -10.82 15.34
CA ARG A 49 -1.72 -10.06 16.61
C ARG A 49 -0.44 -9.34 17.01
N ASP A 50 0.72 -9.82 16.56
CA ASP A 50 2.02 -9.16 16.81
C ASP A 50 2.16 -7.79 16.13
N LEU A 51 1.23 -7.44 15.22
CA LEU A 51 1.19 -6.13 14.57
C LEU A 51 0.84 -4.98 15.53
N GLY A 52 0.41 -5.24 16.77
CA GLY A 52 0.19 -4.16 17.75
C GLY A 52 1.44 -3.30 17.98
N ARG A 53 2.62 -3.91 18.09
CA ARG A 53 3.88 -3.18 18.22
C ARG A 53 4.25 -2.43 16.93
N VAL A 54 3.96 -3.04 15.78
CA VAL A 54 4.19 -2.45 14.45
C VAL A 54 3.34 -1.19 14.27
N GLN A 55 2.07 -1.27 14.65
CA GLN A 55 1.14 -0.15 14.63
C GLN A 55 1.64 1.01 15.50
N MET A 56 2.06 0.73 16.74
CA MET A 56 2.62 1.77 17.63
C MET A 56 3.90 2.41 17.07
N GLN A 57 4.78 1.63 16.44
CA GLN A 57 5.99 2.18 15.83
C GLN A 57 5.67 3.04 14.59
N ALA A 58 4.71 2.60 13.78
CA ALA A 58 4.24 3.33 12.61
C ALA A 58 3.65 4.71 13.00
N GLN A 59 3.02 4.85 14.17
CA GLN A 59 2.52 6.12 14.71
C GLN A 59 3.60 7.20 14.88
N MET A 60 4.87 6.82 15.00
CA MET A 60 5.97 7.77 15.18
C MET A 60 6.57 8.25 13.86
N VAL A 61 6.16 7.68 12.73
CA VAL A 61 6.77 7.90 11.42
C VAL A 61 5.89 8.84 10.58
N PRO A 62 6.42 9.96 10.07
CA PRO A 62 5.69 10.83 9.15
C PRO A 62 5.12 10.05 7.96
N GLY A 63 3.87 10.30 7.62
CA GLY A 63 3.16 9.58 6.55
C GLY A 63 2.45 8.32 7.04
N LEU A 64 3.07 7.50 7.90
CA LEU A 64 2.43 6.30 8.48
C LEU A 64 1.51 6.60 9.66
N ALA A 65 1.75 7.71 10.37
CA ALA A 65 1.16 7.93 11.67
C ALA A 65 -0.38 7.94 11.72
N ALA A 66 -1.00 8.38 10.63
CA ALA A 66 -2.45 8.50 10.51
C ALA A 66 -3.10 7.33 9.75
N LEU A 67 -2.32 6.32 9.33
CA LEU A 67 -2.83 5.28 8.42
C LEU A 67 -3.40 4.06 9.14
N PHE A 68 -2.95 3.79 10.36
CA PHE A 68 -3.37 2.61 11.11
C PHE A 68 -4.13 3.02 12.37
N GLU A 69 -5.46 3.11 12.23
CA GLU A 69 -6.38 3.49 13.32
C GLU A 69 -6.28 2.53 14.51
N SER A 70 -6.15 1.23 14.24
CA SER A 70 -5.99 0.19 15.25
C SER A 70 -5.21 -1.02 14.72
N ALA A 71 -4.79 -1.91 15.61
CA ALA A 71 -4.17 -3.18 15.23
C ALA A 71 -5.14 -4.07 14.45
N GLU A 72 -6.44 -4.03 14.77
CA GLU A 72 -7.50 -4.76 14.06
C GLU A 72 -7.71 -4.23 12.64
N SER A 73 -7.69 -2.91 12.46
CA SER A 73 -7.76 -2.28 11.14
C SER A 73 -6.56 -2.69 10.28
N LEU A 74 -5.36 -2.66 10.86
CA LEU A 74 -4.14 -3.11 10.18
C LEU A 74 -4.17 -4.60 9.81
N ALA A 75 -4.68 -5.45 10.71
CA ALA A 75 -4.87 -6.87 10.44
C ALA A 75 -5.86 -7.11 9.29
N THR A 76 -6.91 -6.29 9.21
CA THR A 76 -7.89 -6.32 8.12
C THR A 76 -7.24 -5.92 6.80
N GLU A 77 -6.44 -4.85 6.77
CA GLU A 77 -5.72 -4.43 5.56
C GLU A 77 -4.71 -5.48 5.07
N VAL A 78 -4.02 -6.18 5.98
CA VAL A 78 -3.14 -7.30 5.62
C VAL A 78 -3.92 -8.44 4.98
N ALA A 79 -5.07 -8.81 5.56
CA ALA A 79 -5.93 -9.84 5.00
C ALA A 79 -6.47 -9.45 3.60
N ASP A 80 -6.87 -8.19 3.43
CA ASP A 80 -7.33 -7.67 2.14
C ASP A 80 -6.21 -7.61 1.11
N CYS A 81 -5.02 -7.15 1.48
CA CYS A 81 -3.85 -7.18 0.61
C CYS A 81 -3.54 -8.61 0.15
N ALA A 82 -3.62 -9.60 1.06
CA ALA A 82 -3.40 -11.00 0.73
C ALA A 82 -4.46 -11.56 -0.23
N LEU A 83 -5.75 -11.22 -0.02
CA LEU A 83 -6.83 -11.56 -0.94
C LEU A 83 -6.64 -10.88 -2.30
N MET A 84 -6.20 -9.63 -2.34
CA MET A 84 -5.94 -8.92 -3.59
C MET A 84 -4.80 -9.56 -4.38
N ALA A 85 -3.72 -9.95 -3.69
CA ALA A 85 -2.56 -10.60 -4.28
C ALA A 85 -2.84 -12.02 -4.80
N THR A 86 -3.82 -12.72 -4.22
CA THR A 86 -4.15 -14.11 -4.55
C THR A 86 -5.41 -14.22 -5.39
N ALA A 87 -6.53 -13.73 -4.88
CA ALA A 87 -7.85 -13.92 -5.44
C ALA A 87 -8.12 -13.01 -6.64
N LEU A 88 -7.53 -11.81 -6.68
CA LEU A 88 -7.75 -10.80 -7.71
C LEU A 88 -6.63 -10.72 -8.76
N ALA A 89 -5.68 -11.67 -8.74
CA ALA A 89 -4.68 -11.80 -9.78
C ALA A 89 -5.34 -12.13 -11.14
N ASP A 90 -4.83 -11.55 -12.22
CA ASP A 90 -5.35 -11.79 -13.56
C ASP A 90 -4.93 -13.18 -14.09
N PRO A 91 -5.80 -13.88 -14.87
CA PRO A 91 -7.17 -13.49 -15.21
C PRO A 91 -8.12 -13.65 -14.01
N ARG A 92 -9.03 -12.69 -13.83
CA ARG A 92 -10.02 -12.72 -12.74
C ARG A 92 -11.17 -13.69 -13.05
N PRO A 93 -11.80 -14.31 -12.03
CA PRO A 93 -12.98 -15.13 -12.24
C PRO A 93 -14.13 -14.28 -12.81
N THR A 94 -14.78 -14.79 -13.85
CA THR A 94 -15.89 -14.10 -14.54
C THR A 94 -17.21 -14.87 -14.47
N ASP A 95 -17.16 -16.10 -13.94
CA ASP A 95 -18.32 -16.97 -13.73
C ASP A 95 -18.20 -17.73 -12.39
N GLU A 96 -19.24 -18.48 -12.05
CA GLU A 96 -19.29 -19.21 -10.80
C GLU A 96 -18.25 -20.35 -10.72
N ALA A 97 -17.99 -21.03 -11.84
CA ALA A 97 -17.05 -22.16 -11.87
C ALA A 97 -15.61 -21.69 -11.59
N SER A 98 -15.17 -20.67 -12.34
CA SER A 98 -13.86 -20.03 -12.15
C SER A 98 -13.73 -19.37 -10.77
N PHE A 99 -14.83 -18.81 -10.22
CA PHE A 99 -14.82 -18.29 -8.86
C PHE A 99 -14.61 -19.39 -7.81
N ARG A 100 -15.33 -20.52 -7.91
CA ARG A 100 -15.19 -21.65 -6.98
C ARG A 100 -13.78 -22.24 -7.04
N GLU A 101 -13.21 -22.40 -8.23
CA GLU A 101 -11.84 -22.85 -8.42
C GLU A 101 -10.84 -21.88 -7.77
N ARG A 102 -10.95 -20.58 -8.08
CA ARG A 102 -10.10 -19.54 -7.47
C ARG A 102 -10.24 -19.53 -5.95
N ARG A 103 -11.44 -19.74 -5.41
CA ARG A 103 -11.69 -19.77 -3.96
C ARG A 103 -10.91 -20.89 -3.29
N GLU A 104 -10.92 -22.11 -3.84
CA GLU A 104 -10.20 -23.24 -3.23
C GLU A 104 -8.68 -23.05 -3.29
N ASP A 105 -8.15 -22.52 -4.40
CA ASP A 105 -6.74 -22.13 -4.50
C ASP A 105 -6.36 -21.09 -3.43
N VAL A 106 -7.12 -19.98 -3.35
CA VAL A 106 -6.88 -18.92 -2.37
C VAL A 106 -6.97 -19.46 -0.94
N LYS A 107 -7.97 -20.30 -0.64
CA LYS A 107 -8.13 -20.93 0.67
C LYS A 107 -6.88 -21.69 1.12
N GLY A 108 -6.18 -22.36 0.21
CA GLY A 108 -4.95 -23.11 0.49
C GLY A 108 -3.73 -22.24 0.80
N ARG A 109 -3.65 -21.03 0.23
CA ARG A 109 -2.44 -20.17 0.32
C ARG A 109 -2.62 -18.84 1.04
N LEU A 110 -3.84 -18.45 1.40
CA LEU A 110 -4.14 -17.14 1.99
C LEU A 110 -3.30 -16.84 3.24
N THR A 111 -3.20 -17.81 4.16
CA THR A 111 -2.42 -17.67 5.39
C THR A 111 -0.93 -17.46 5.13
N LEU A 112 -0.37 -18.17 4.13
CA LEU A 112 1.05 -18.06 3.78
C LEU A 112 1.36 -16.66 3.23
N VAL A 113 0.54 -16.19 2.28
CA VAL A 113 0.70 -14.88 1.65
C VAL A 113 0.47 -13.74 2.66
N ALA A 114 -0.51 -13.86 3.54
CA ALA A 114 -0.71 -12.89 4.62
C ALA A 114 0.49 -12.83 5.58
N GLY A 115 1.14 -13.95 5.84
CA GLY A 115 2.38 -13.99 6.61
C GLY A 115 3.55 -13.29 5.92
N GLU A 116 3.67 -13.42 4.60
CA GLU A 116 4.67 -12.69 3.80
C GLU A 116 4.43 -11.18 3.83
N ILE A 117 3.19 -10.75 3.63
CA ILE A 117 2.79 -9.34 3.71
C ILE A 117 3.04 -8.79 5.11
N SER A 118 2.74 -9.55 6.15
CA SER A 118 3.01 -9.15 7.54
C SER A 118 4.51 -8.95 7.79
N ARG A 119 5.36 -9.85 7.28
CA ARG A 119 6.82 -9.70 7.36
C ARG A 119 7.32 -8.47 6.62
N LEU A 120 6.80 -8.22 5.42
CA LEU A 120 7.13 -7.04 4.63
C LEU A 120 6.73 -5.75 5.37
N LEU A 121 5.53 -5.70 5.95
CA LEU A 121 5.06 -4.56 6.72
C LEU A 121 5.93 -4.31 7.96
N ILE A 122 6.31 -5.38 8.68
CA ILE A 122 7.26 -5.28 9.80
C ILE A 122 8.59 -4.69 9.32
N GLU A 123 9.13 -5.14 8.18
CA GLU A 123 10.36 -4.59 7.61
C GLU A 123 10.20 -3.10 7.25
N ILE A 124 9.12 -2.72 6.56
CA ILE A 124 8.81 -1.34 6.19
C ILE A 124 8.82 -0.44 7.43
N VAL A 125 8.06 -0.82 8.47
CA VAL A 125 7.99 -0.02 9.70
C VAL A 125 9.35 0.04 10.40
N THR A 126 10.05 -1.08 10.49
CA THR A 126 11.39 -1.15 11.11
C THR A 126 12.39 -0.25 10.39
N GLN A 127 12.42 -0.26 9.06
CA GLN A 127 13.31 0.62 8.27
C GLN A 127 12.94 2.10 8.41
N SER A 128 11.66 2.41 8.64
CA SER A 128 11.22 3.78 8.80
C SER A 128 11.44 4.36 10.21
N ALA A 129 11.61 3.51 11.23
CA ALA A 129 11.61 3.90 12.64
C ALA A 129 12.72 4.89 13.04
N SER A 130 13.87 4.89 12.34
CA SER A 130 14.98 5.79 12.66
C SER A 130 14.81 7.20 12.06
N ILE A 131 14.01 7.33 11.00
CA ILE A 131 13.86 8.55 10.19
C ILE A 131 13.40 9.76 11.02
N PRO A 132 12.38 9.66 11.90
CA PRO A 132 11.90 10.82 12.67
C PRO A 132 13.00 11.45 13.52
N SER A 133 13.83 10.62 14.16
CA SER A 133 14.93 11.10 14.99
C SER A 133 16.03 11.78 14.17
N LYS A 134 16.30 11.28 12.94
CA LYS A 134 17.26 11.87 12.01
C LYS A 134 16.76 13.21 11.46
N LEU A 135 15.48 13.30 11.09
CA LEU A 135 14.83 14.54 10.68
C LEU A 135 14.91 15.60 11.80
N LYS A 136 14.64 15.21 13.05
CA LYS A 136 14.77 16.12 14.20
C LYS A 136 16.18 16.67 14.36
N LYS A 137 17.23 15.88 14.10
CA LYS A 137 18.64 16.34 14.15
C LYS A 137 19.02 17.27 12.99
N LEU A 138 18.23 17.29 11.92
CA LEU A 138 18.41 18.13 10.73
C LEU A 138 17.29 19.16 10.61
N SER A 139 16.65 19.55 11.72
CA SER A 139 15.50 20.47 11.72
C SER A 139 15.79 21.85 11.11
N ASP A 140 17.05 22.28 11.12
CA ASP A 140 17.48 23.55 10.53
C ASP A 140 17.54 23.48 9.00
N GLU A 141 17.64 22.28 8.42
CA GLU A 141 17.72 21.99 6.99
C GLU A 141 16.31 21.86 6.39
N LYS A 142 15.53 22.95 6.45
CA LYS A 142 14.10 22.95 6.14
C LYS A 142 13.74 22.35 4.77
N ALA A 143 14.55 22.61 3.74
CA ALA A 143 14.32 22.09 2.40
C ALA A 143 14.44 20.56 2.34
N LEU A 144 15.48 19.99 2.96
CA LEU A 144 15.68 18.54 3.06
C LEU A 144 14.54 17.88 3.85
N VAL A 145 14.20 18.44 5.01
CA VAL A 145 13.14 17.89 5.86
C VAL A 145 11.80 17.88 5.11
N SER A 146 11.44 18.99 4.47
CA SER A 146 10.19 19.11 3.72
C SER A 146 10.10 18.13 2.54
N ASP A 147 11.22 17.94 1.83
CA ASP A 147 11.31 16.99 0.72
C ASP A 147 11.16 15.54 1.21
N ILE A 148 11.89 15.12 2.25
CA ILE A 148 11.77 13.76 2.80
C ILE A 148 10.36 13.49 3.34
N GLU A 149 9.76 14.43 4.06
CA GLU A 149 8.38 14.27 4.52
C GLU A 149 7.39 14.13 3.36
N THR A 150 7.62 14.83 2.25
CA THR A 150 6.80 14.72 1.04
C THR A 150 6.97 13.35 0.38
N GLN A 151 8.19 12.83 0.32
CA GLN A 151 8.46 11.47 -0.16
C GLN A 151 7.75 10.43 0.71
N LEU A 152 7.82 10.56 2.04
CA LEU A 152 7.13 9.64 2.97
C LEU A 152 5.61 9.70 2.80
N ARG A 153 5.01 10.90 2.69
CA ARG A 153 3.56 11.05 2.43
C ARG A 153 3.15 10.46 1.08
N THR A 154 4.04 10.50 0.08
CA THR A 154 3.77 9.92 -1.25
C THR A 154 3.86 8.39 -1.22
N LEU A 155 4.79 7.81 -0.47
CA LEU A 155 4.89 6.35 -0.29
C LEU A 155 3.72 5.82 0.55
N PHE A 156 3.37 6.53 1.61
CA PHE A 156 2.38 6.11 2.60
C PHE A 156 1.08 6.88 2.39
N THR A 157 0.39 6.58 1.28
CA THR A 157 -0.98 7.05 1.05
C THR A 157 -1.97 6.30 1.92
N VAL A 158 -3.18 6.84 2.06
CA VAL A 158 -4.29 6.16 2.76
C VAL A 158 -4.54 4.80 2.10
N HIS A 159 -4.59 3.75 2.93
CA HIS A 159 -4.72 2.36 2.49
C HIS A 159 -3.63 1.89 1.51
N PHE A 160 -2.37 2.33 1.67
CA PHE A 160 -1.27 1.94 0.75
C PHE A 160 -1.11 0.42 0.59
N LEU A 161 -1.45 -0.39 1.62
CA LEU A 161 -1.39 -1.86 1.54
C LEU A 161 -2.35 -2.45 0.50
N THR A 162 -3.48 -1.81 0.25
CA THR A 162 -4.50 -2.29 -0.70
C THR A 162 -4.54 -1.46 -1.99
N THR A 163 -3.94 -0.27 -2.00
CA THR A 163 -3.90 0.61 -3.18
C THR A 163 -2.61 0.44 -4.00
N VAL A 164 -1.48 0.12 -3.37
CA VAL A 164 -0.20 -0.07 -4.07
C VAL A 164 -0.03 -1.55 -4.44
N PRO A 165 0.34 -1.87 -5.69
CA PRO A 165 0.61 -3.26 -6.09
C PRO A 165 1.65 -3.91 -5.18
N LEU A 166 1.42 -5.18 -4.79
CA LEU A 166 2.33 -5.88 -3.88
C LEU A 166 3.77 -5.93 -4.41
N SER A 167 3.94 -6.09 -5.73
CA SER A 167 5.25 -6.01 -6.38
C SER A 167 5.99 -4.70 -6.08
N GLN A 168 5.28 -3.57 -6.06
CA GLN A 168 5.85 -2.27 -5.71
C GLN A 168 6.09 -2.12 -4.21
N LEU A 169 5.20 -2.64 -3.35
CA LEU A 169 5.38 -2.63 -1.90
C LEU A 169 6.68 -3.32 -1.48
N THR A 170 7.11 -4.39 -2.18
CA THR A 170 8.39 -5.07 -1.88
C THR A 170 9.61 -4.15 -2.01
N HIS A 171 9.51 -3.04 -2.74
CA HIS A 171 10.59 -2.06 -2.88
C HIS A 171 10.62 -0.99 -1.79
N TYR A 172 9.59 -0.88 -0.94
CA TYR A 172 9.52 0.15 0.09
C TYR A 172 10.70 0.10 1.08
N PRO A 173 11.13 -1.08 1.58
CA PRO A 173 12.33 -1.16 2.41
C PRO A 173 13.59 -0.59 1.74
N ARG A 174 13.73 -0.77 0.41
CA ARG A 174 14.85 -0.20 -0.36
C ARG A 174 14.78 1.33 -0.37
N TYR A 175 13.60 1.91 -0.60
CA TYR A 175 13.41 3.37 -0.61
C TYR A 175 13.68 3.99 0.75
N LEU A 176 13.20 3.35 1.83
CA LEU A 176 13.44 3.80 3.20
C LEU A 176 14.93 3.72 3.58
N LYS A 177 15.64 2.68 3.14
CA LYS A 177 17.12 2.60 3.30
C LYS A 177 17.83 3.73 2.55
N ALA A 178 17.37 4.10 1.36
CA ALA A 178 17.92 5.24 0.61
C ALA A 178 17.69 6.57 1.33
N ILE A 179 16.49 6.79 1.92
CA ILE A 179 16.21 7.97 2.75
C ILE A 179 17.13 8.01 3.97
N GLN A 180 17.29 6.90 4.69
CA GLN A 180 18.20 6.83 5.84
C GLN A 180 19.63 7.16 5.44
N TYR A 181 20.13 6.57 4.34
CA TYR A 181 21.46 6.83 3.82
C TYR A 181 21.66 8.31 3.46
N ARG A 182 20.67 8.93 2.80
CA ARG A 182 20.71 10.35 2.47
C ARG A 182 20.80 11.22 3.72
N LEU A 183 19.97 10.95 4.73
CA LEU A 183 19.99 11.68 6.01
C LEU A 183 21.33 11.52 6.74
N ASP A 184 21.95 10.33 6.69
CA ASP A 184 23.24 10.07 7.33
C ASP A 184 24.40 10.78 6.64
N ARG A 185 24.36 10.92 5.32
CA ARG A 185 25.44 11.49 4.51
C ARG A 185 25.24 12.96 4.17
N TYR A 186 24.09 13.54 4.49
CA TYR A 186 23.74 14.90 4.12
C TYR A 186 24.80 15.92 4.56
N ARG A 187 25.25 15.84 5.83
CA ARG A 187 26.23 16.79 6.38
C ARG A 187 27.64 16.65 5.79
N ASP A 188 27.95 15.52 5.16
CA ASP A 188 29.25 15.30 4.53
C ASP A 188 29.41 16.17 3.27
N ASP A 189 28.33 16.33 2.48
CA ASP A 189 28.33 17.11 1.23
C ASP A 189 26.91 17.58 0.83
N PRO A 190 26.39 18.67 1.44
CA PRO A 190 25.06 19.21 1.13
C PRO A 190 24.92 19.69 -0.32
N ALA A 191 26.01 20.18 -0.93
CA ALA A 191 25.99 20.69 -2.30
C ALA A 191 25.73 19.55 -3.30
N ARG A 192 26.33 18.38 -3.07
CA ARG A 192 26.08 17.18 -3.88
C ARG A 192 24.68 16.61 -3.69
N ASP A 193 24.12 16.67 -2.49
CA ASP A 193 22.71 16.33 -2.26
C ASP A 193 21.79 17.21 -3.12
N ALA A 194 21.98 18.53 -3.06
CA ALA A 194 21.21 19.49 -3.85
C ALA A 194 21.39 19.33 -5.36
N GLN A 195 22.56 18.89 -5.83
CA GLN A 195 22.77 18.55 -7.24
C GLN A 195 21.93 17.33 -7.65
N ARG A 196 22.00 16.24 -6.88
CA ARG A 196 21.23 15.01 -7.15
C ARG A 196 19.73 15.25 -7.07
N GLN A 197 19.29 16.06 -6.11
CA GLN A 197 17.88 16.44 -5.99
C GLN A 197 17.39 17.14 -7.26
N ARG A 198 18.17 18.07 -7.82
CA ARG A 198 17.83 18.75 -9.09
C ARG A 198 17.75 17.79 -10.28
N GLU A 199 18.54 16.72 -10.31
CA GLU A 199 18.45 15.68 -11.35
C GLU A 199 17.12 14.92 -11.24
N ILE A 200 16.69 14.59 -10.02
CA ILE A 200 15.40 13.94 -9.76
C ILE A 200 14.23 14.86 -10.09
N GLU A 201 14.29 16.13 -9.70
CA GLU A 201 13.22 17.13 -9.96
C GLU A 201 12.92 17.33 -11.44
N ARG A 202 13.93 17.18 -12.31
CA ARG A 202 13.73 17.22 -13.78
C ARG A 202 12.80 16.12 -14.28
N LEU A 203 12.69 15.01 -13.55
CA LEU A 203 11.81 13.89 -13.88
C LEU A 203 10.49 13.96 -13.10
N THR A 204 10.54 14.26 -11.80
CA THR A 204 9.37 14.21 -10.92
C THR A 204 8.43 15.39 -11.11
N VAL A 205 8.93 16.59 -11.44
CA VAL A 205 8.04 17.76 -11.66
C VAL A 205 7.14 17.57 -12.89
N PRO A 206 7.66 17.18 -14.08
CA PRO A 206 6.79 16.85 -15.22
C PRO A 206 5.84 15.70 -14.95
N LEU A 207 6.31 14.64 -14.26
CA LEU A 207 5.48 13.49 -13.88
C LEU A 207 4.30 13.92 -13.00
N ASN A 208 4.55 14.67 -11.94
CA ASN A 208 3.52 15.13 -11.02
C ASN A 208 2.50 16.06 -11.71
N ARG A 209 2.94 16.90 -12.65
CA ARG A 209 2.02 17.70 -13.47
C ARG A 209 1.13 16.81 -14.35
N ALA A 210 1.72 15.83 -15.04
CA ALA A 210 0.96 14.91 -15.87
C ALA A 210 -0.06 14.08 -15.06
N ILE A 211 0.28 13.69 -13.83
CA ILE A 211 -0.64 13.01 -12.91
C ILE A 211 -1.78 13.96 -12.49
N ALA A 212 -1.47 15.21 -12.13
CA ALA A 212 -2.45 16.21 -11.71
C ALA A 212 -3.45 16.56 -12.82
N ASP A 213 -2.97 16.73 -14.05
CA ASP A 213 -3.80 17.07 -15.22
C ASP A 213 -4.82 15.97 -15.55
N ARG A 214 -4.54 14.71 -15.18
CA ARG A 214 -5.42 13.57 -15.40
C ARG A 214 -6.58 13.47 -14.41
N ARG A 215 -6.53 14.19 -13.28
CA ARG A 215 -7.60 14.17 -12.25
C ARG A 215 -8.03 12.74 -11.84
N GLY A 216 -7.08 11.80 -11.79
CA GLY A 216 -7.34 10.40 -11.42
C GLY A 216 -7.78 9.48 -12.56
N GLN A 217 -7.73 9.93 -13.82
CA GLN A 217 -7.90 9.04 -14.97
C GLN A 217 -6.68 8.12 -15.13
N PRO A 218 -6.87 6.79 -15.28
CA PRO A 218 -5.80 5.82 -15.42
C PRO A 218 -5.02 6.01 -16.72
N ASP A 219 -3.74 5.65 -16.70
CA ASP A 219 -2.88 5.59 -17.88
C ASP A 219 -2.01 4.34 -17.83
N ALA A 220 -2.14 3.48 -18.84
CA ALA A 220 -1.39 2.23 -18.90
C ALA A 220 0.15 2.39 -18.95
N ARG A 221 0.68 3.60 -19.12
CA ARG A 221 2.13 3.91 -19.06
C ARG A 221 2.56 4.47 -17.71
N LEU A 222 1.61 4.89 -16.86
CA LEU A 222 1.85 5.43 -15.52
C LEU A 222 1.39 4.48 -14.40
N ASP A 223 0.44 3.59 -14.68
CA ASP A 223 -0.09 2.54 -13.80
C ASP A 223 0.70 1.22 -13.90
#